data_AF-A0ABD1AGA8-F1
#
_entry.id   AF-A0ABD1AGA8-F1
#
_cell.length_a   1.000
_cell.length_b   1.000
_cell.length_c   1.000
_cell.angle_alpha   90.00
_cell.angle_beta   90.00
_cell.angle_gamma   90.00
#
_symmetry.space_group_name_H-M   'P 1'
#
loop_
_entity.id
_entity.type
_entity.pdbx_description
1 polymer ?
#
loop_
_entity_poly.entity_id
_entity_poly.type
_entity_poly.pdbx_seq_one_letter_code
_entity_poly.pdbx_strand_id
1 'polypeptide(L)'
;MVSQKLETTNFMYEDIGIKPPKGVILYGEPGIGKTLLAKAVANSTSATFLRVVGSELIEKYLGDGPKLVRELFRVVIVSLG
;
A
#
# COMPACT_ATOMS: atom_id res chain seq x y z
N MET A 1 7.95 -16.90 -9.81
CA MET A 1 7.47 -16.13 -10.99
C MET A 1 6.97 -14.72 -10.68
N VAL A 2 6.86 -14.29 -9.40
CA VAL A 2 6.45 -12.92 -9.05
C VAL A 2 7.65 -11.97 -8.85
N SER A 3 8.79 -12.48 -8.36
CA SER A 3 9.98 -11.67 -8.10
C SER A 3 10.60 -11.02 -9.34
N GLN A 4 10.55 -11.65 -10.51
CA GLN A 4 11.10 -11.06 -11.73
C GLN A 4 10.35 -9.79 -12.19
N LYS A 5 9.04 -9.66 -11.93
CA LYS A 5 8.26 -8.53 -12.48
C LYS A 5 8.58 -7.21 -11.77
N LEU A 6 8.81 -7.24 -10.45
CA LEU A 6 9.18 -6.05 -9.68
C LEU A 6 10.61 -5.59 -9.98
N GLU A 7 11.55 -6.53 -10.13
CA GLU A 7 12.95 -6.23 -10.44
C GLU A 7 13.13 -5.65 -11.86
N THR A 8 12.40 -6.18 -12.85
CA THR A 8 12.51 -5.69 -14.25
C THR A 8 11.99 -4.25 -14.39
N THR A 9 11.04 -3.84 -13.53
CA THR A 9 10.45 -2.50 -13.64
C THR A 9 11.38 -1.42 -13.09
N ASN A 10 12.17 -1.71 -12.04
CA ASN A 10 13.17 -0.77 -11.53
C ASN A 10 14.20 -0.40 -12.60
N PHE A 11 14.70 -1.37 -13.36
CA PHE A 11 15.65 -1.10 -14.45
C PHE A 11 15.07 -0.15 -15.51
N MET A 12 13.80 -0.30 -15.88
CA MET A 12 13.15 0.59 -16.83
C MET A 12 12.89 2.00 -16.28
N TYR A 13 12.56 2.12 -14.99
CA TYR A 13 12.39 3.41 -14.34
C TYR A 13 13.73 4.15 -14.14
N GLU A 14 14.81 3.41 -13.87
CA GLU A 14 16.17 3.94 -13.72
C GLU A 14 16.73 4.47 -15.05
N ASP A 15 16.50 3.75 -16.16
CA ASP A 15 16.92 4.16 -17.51
C ASP A 15 16.20 5.46 -17.96
N ILE A 16 14.91 5.57 -17.64
CA ILE A 16 14.10 6.76 -17.96
C ILE A 16 14.33 7.90 -16.94
N GLY A 17 15.05 7.64 -15.84
CA GLY A 17 15.33 8.63 -14.78
C GLY A 17 14.11 9.06 -13.96
N ILE A 18 13.02 8.27 -13.97
CA ILE A 18 11.76 8.58 -13.29
C ILE A 18 11.63 7.71 -12.05
N LYS A 19 11.27 8.31 -10.91
CA LYS A 19 11.00 7.55 -9.68
C LYS A 19 9.70 6.76 -9.85
N PRO A 20 9.66 5.47 -9.45
CA PRO A 20 8.45 4.67 -9.52
C PRO A 20 7.31 5.33 -8.71
N PRO A 21 6.06 5.23 -9.16
CA PRO A 21 4.91 5.84 -8.48
C PRO A 21 4.73 5.23 -7.08
N LYS A 22 4.64 6.09 -6.07
CA LYS A 22 4.59 5.67 -4.65
C LYS A 22 3.21 5.21 -4.16
N GLY A 23 2.16 5.37 -4.97
CA GLY A 23 0.81 5.03 -4.58
C GLY A 23 -0.19 5.25 -5.70
N VAL A 24 -1.34 4.58 -5.58
CA VAL A 24 -2.45 4.63 -6.54
C VAL A 24 -3.74 4.86 -5.77
N ILE A 25 -4.64 5.68 -6.31
CA ILE A 25 -5.97 5.94 -5.75
C ILE A 25 -7.01 5.27 -6.65
N LEU A 26 -7.89 4.43 -6.07
CA LEU A 26 -8.99 3.80 -6.79
C LEU A 26 -10.32 4.51 -6.45
N TYR A 27 -10.87 5.30 -7.38
CA TYR A 27 -12.12 6.08 -7.18
C TYR A 27 -13.18 5.77 -8.25
N GLY A 28 -14.48 5.85 -7.91
CA GLY A 28 -15.59 5.47 -8.78
C GLY A 28 -16.77 4.86 -8.02
N GLU A 29 -17.83 4.51 -8.73
CA GLU A 29 -19.11 4.04 -8.16
C GLU A 29 -18.96 2.79 -7.27
N PRO A 30 -19.82 2.64 -6.25
CA PRO A 30 -19.83 1.44 -5.41
C PRO A 30 -20.19 0.21 -6.26
N GLY A 31 -19.55 -0.93 -5.99
CA GLY A 31 -19.84 -2.19 -6.69
C GLY A 31 -18.92 -2.52 -7.88
N ILE A 32 -18.06 -1.60 -8.33
CA ILE A 32 -17.14 -1.88 -9.46
C ILE A 32 -15.89 -2.71 -9.09
N GLY A 33 -15.89 -3.35 -7.92
CA GLY A 33 -14.82 -4.29 -7.53
C GLY A 33 -13.50 -3.66 -7.07
N LYS A 34 -13.46 -2.37 -6.71
CA LYS A 34 -12.24 -1.68 -6.21
C LYS A 34 -11.51 -2.44 -5.10
N THR A 35 -12.27 -2.84 -4.09
CA THR A 35 -11.77 -3.59 -2.94
C THR A 35 -11.31 -4.99 -3.34
N LEU A 36 -11.98 -5.60 -4.32
CA LEU A 36 -11.64 -6.93 -4.81
C LEU A 36 -10.34 -6.89 -5.62
N LEU A 37 -10.16 -5.87 -6.45
CA LEU A 37 -8.92 -5.63 -7.20
C LEU A 37 -7.74 -5.40 -6.24
N ALA A 38 -7.92 -4.55 -5.21
CA ALA A 38 -6.89 -4.32 -4.19
C ALA A 38 -6.49 -5.62 -3.48
N LYS A 39 -7.46 -6.48 -3.12
CA LYS A 39 -7.20 -7.80 -2.53
C LYS A 39 -6.52 -8.77 -3.50
N ALA A 40 -6.92 -8.76 -4.77
CA ALA A 40 -6.32 -9.63 -5.78
C ALA A 40 -4.85 -9.26 -6.04
N VAL A 41 -4.53 -7.96 -6.08
CA VAL A 41 -3.15 -7.46 -6.19
C VAL A 41 -2.35 -7.81 -4.93
N ALA A 42 -2.94 -7.62 -3.75
CA ALA A 42 -2.31 -8.03 -2.48
C ALA A 42 -2.01 -9.53 -2.42
N ASN A 43 -2.88 -10.37 -2.99
CA ASN A 43 -2.70 -11.81 -3.02
C ASN A 43 -1.73 -12.29 -4.12
N SER A 44 -1.67 -11.57 -5.24
CA SER A 44 -0.77 -11.90 -6.35
C SER A 44 0.66 -11.40 -6.14
N THR A 45 0.83 -10.38 -5.30
CA THR A 45 2.14 -9.85 -4.92
C THR A 45 2.56 -10.49 -3.60
N SER A 46 3.78 -10.98 -3.48
CA SER A 46 4.34 -11.45 -2.19
C SER A 46 4.70 -10.28 -1.26
N ALA A 47 3.87 -9.25 -1.22
CA ALA A 47 4.07 -8.02 -0.47
C ALA A 47 3.07 -7.94 0.69
N THR A 48 3.48 -7.30 1.79
CA THR A 48 2.63 -7.09 2.95
C THR A 48 1.51 -6.10 2.62
N PHE A 49 0.25 -6.56 2.71
CA PHE A 49 -0.93 -5.71 2.50
C PHE A 49 -1.50 -5.21 3.82
N LEU A 50 -1.49 -3.88 4.00
CA LEU A 50 -2.09 -3.21 5.14
C LEU A 50 -3.45 -2.62 4.73
N ARG A 51 -4.54 -3.18 5.27
CA ARG A 51 -5.88 -2.59 5.13
C ARG A 51 -6.16 -1.71 6.34
N VAL A 52 -6.35 -0.41 6.10
CA VAL A 52 -6.75 0.56 7.13
C VAL A 52 -8.03 1.23 6.69
N VAL A 53 -9.05 1.22 7.55
CA VAL A 53 -10.27 1.99 7.32
C VAL A 53 -10.11 3.34 8.00
N GLY A 54 -10.42 4.45 7.33
CA GLY A 54 -10.23 5.79 7.90
C GLY A 54 -10.96 6.02 9.22
N SER A 55 -12.07 5.32 9.46
CA SER A 55 -12.78 5.32 10.74
C SER A 55 -12.00 4.66 11.89
N GLU A 56 -11.09 3.73 11.59
CA GLU A 56 -10.20 3.10 12.58
C GLU A 56 -9.08 4.07 13.03
N LEU A 57 -8.79 5.11 12.24
CA LEU A 57 -7.78 6.12 12.58
C LEU A 57 -8.34 7.26 13.46
N ILE A 58 -9.66 7.29 13.66
CA ILE A 58 -10.35 8.32 14.43
C ILE A 58 -10.58 7.78 15.84
N GLU A 59 -9.61 8.01 16.71
CA GLU A 59 -9.71 7.72 18.15
C GLU A 59 -10.47 8.85 18.88
N LYS A 60 -11.25 8.48 19.89
CA LYS A 60 -12.01 9.45 20.74
C LYS A 60 -11.07 10.33 21.58
N TYR A 61 -9.82 9.90 21.75
CA TYR A 61 -8.81 10.58 22.55
C TYR A 61 -7.89 11.47 21.69
N LEU A 62 -7.79 12.74 22.06
CA LEU A 62 -7.00 13.75 21.36
C LEU A 62 -5.50 13.36 21.41
N GLY A 63 -4.94 12.98 20.27
CA GLY A 63 -3.51 12.67 20.13
C GLY A 63 -3.15 11.20 19.90
N ASP A 64 -4.11 10.27 20.01
CA ASP A 64 -3.83 8.84 19.78
C ASP A 64 -3.98 8.43 18.30
N GLY A 65 -4.81 9.13 17.52
CA GLY A 65 -4.90 8.92 16.06
C GLY A 65 -3.54 9.05 15.33
N PRO A 66 -2.77 10.15 15.52
CA PRO A 66 -1.45 10.31 14.89
C PRO A 66 -0.41 9.29 15.37
N LYS A 67 -0.51 8.79 16.62
CA LYS A 67 0.39 7.75 17.13
C LYS A 67 0.11 6.43 16.43
N LEU A 68 -1.15 6.04 16.29
CA LEU A 68 -1.57 4.82 15.61
C LEU A 68 -1.06 4.78 14.16
N VAL A 69 -1.20 5.89 13.43
CA VAL A 69 -0.67 6.01 12.06
C VAL A 69 0.84 5.76 12.03
N ARG A 70 1.61 6.39 12.93
CA ARG A 70 3.07 6.20 13.00
C ARG A 70 3.46 4.77 13.33
N GLU A 71 2.72 4.11 14.23
CA GLU A 71 2.97 2.73 14.60
C GLU A 71 2.65 1.77 13.46
N LEU A 72 1.54 1.98 12.75
CA LEU A 72 1.19 1.23 11.54
C LEU A 72 2.30 1.30 10.49
N PHE A 73 2.80 2.51 10.20
CA PHE A 73 3.92 2.66 9.27
C PHE A 73 5.23 2.03 9.78
N ARG A 74 5.49 2.07 11.10
CA ARG A 74 6.66 1.43 11.70
C ARG A 74 6.63 -0.09 11.50
N VAL A 75 5.49 -0.74 11.76
CA VAL A 75 5.34 -2.19 11.58
C VAL A 75 5.63 -2.59 10.13
N VAL A 76 5.10 -1.85 9.17
CA VAL A 76 5.31 -2.13 7.74
C VAL A 76 6.78 -1.98 7.34
N ILE A 77 7.45 -0.93 7.81
CA ILE A 77 8.87 -0.70 7.49
C ILE A 77 9.76 -1.78 8.12
N VAL A 78 9.50 -2.18 9.36
CA VAL A 78 10.28 -3.22 10.07
C VAL A 78 10.05 -4.60 9.46
N SER A 79 8.85 -4.88 8.96
CA SER A 79 8.53 -6.17 8.33
C SER A 79 9.12 -6.31 6.91
N LEU A 80 9.62 -5.23 6.31
CA LEU A 80 10.16 -5.18 4.94
C LEU A 80 11.69 -5.17 4.88
N GLY A 81 12.38 -5.10 6.02
CA GLY A 81 13.84 -5.21 6.13
C GLY A 81 14.27 -6.59 6.59
#